data_AF-A0AAE6Y3M7-F1
#
_entry.id   AF-A0AAE6Y3M7-F1
#
_cell.length_a   1.000
_cell.length_b   1.000
_cell.length_c   1.000
_cell.angle_alpha   90.00
_cell.angle_beta   90.00
_cell.angle_gamma   90.00
#
_symmetry.space_group_name_H-M   'P 1'
#
loop_
_entity.id
_entity.type
_entity.pdbx_description
1 polymer ?
#
loop_
_entity_poly.entity_id
_entity_poly.type
_entity_poly.pdbx_seq_one_letter_code
_entity_poly.pdbx_strand_id
1 'polypeptide(L)'
;MTIVGGERGARRGSESEAEATAEVAGVLPEALTGFIGYLLRRVFAQFTTFADGPEDDSRDFLVLDALTGGDWVSQLDLAERLGINRTIMVGVIDRLEARHQVLRTRNPDNRRQYILSLTDEGRAAVEAGRRAVAERDARLTAALSPEQVTRLNTLLARLLPQSTQDLVQGTEHLVEQAHHRLRRLGDEKLAGTGLRVRHYGPLSILAASGPCPQQRLAQELAITGPATSQLVDELVDGGMVHRGRDPHDRRRHALELTELGHTQLKTVAEAVDQLAAEVSALLGPGGEEELRGLLVQLLEPAHPGVAETAGRRG
;
A
#
# COMPACT_ATOMS: atom_id res chain seq x y z
N MET A 1 52.80 -1.89 6.24
CA MET A 1 51.78 -2.95 6.28
C MET A 1 51.38 -3.05 7.74
N THR A 2 50.30 -2.40 8.19
CA THR A 2 48.92 -2.89 8.02
C THR A 2 47.95 -1.72 8.21
N ILE A 3 47.00 -1.63 7.28
CA ILE A 3 45.83 -0.74 7.30
C ILE A 3 44.78 -1.41 8.20
N VAL A 4 44.22 -0.68 9.17
CA VAL A 4 42.99 -1.07 9.87
C VAL A 4 41.91 -0.06 9.48
N GLY A 5 41.22 -0.37 8.38
CA GLY A 5 39.97 0.27 7.99
C GLY A 5 38.83 -0.51 8.62
N GLY A 6 38.16 0.10 9.61
CA GLY A 6 36.91 -0.41 10.16
C GLY A 6 35.76 -0.11 9.19
N GLU A 7 35.38 -1.10 8.40
CA GLU A 7 34.13 -1.08 7.64
C GLU A 7 32.96 -1.14 8.63
N ARG A 8 32.25 -0.01 8.78
CA ARG A 8 30.91 -0.01 9.36
C ARG A 8 29.98 -0.63 8.32
N GLY A 9 29.64 -1.90 8.52
CA GLY A 9 28.57 -2.56 7.77
C GLY A 9 27.26 -1.80 7.97
N ALA A 10 26.82 -1.07 6.95
CA ALA A 10 25.47 -0.56 6.86
C ALA A 10 24.52 -1.76 6.81
N ARG A 11 23.72 -1.96 7.86
CA ARG A 11 22.58 -2.87 7.83
C ARG A 11 21.58 -2.30 6.82
N ARG A 12 21.63 -2.77 5.57
CA ARG A 12 20.52 -2.60 4.63
C ARG A 12 19.36 -3.44 5.16
N GLY A 13 18.42 -2.81 5.85
CA GLY A 13 17.10 -3.39 6.09
C GLY A 13 16.45 -3.73 4.74
N SER A 14 15.68 -4.81 4.68
CA SER A 14 14.93 -5.15 3.46
C SER A 14 13.93 -4.04 3.13
N GLU A 15 13.62 -3.85 1.84
CA GLU A 15 12.67 -2.81 1.38
C GLU A 15 11.29 -2.88 2.07
N SER A 16 10.90 -4.07 2.53
CA SER A 16 9.72 -4.35 3.37
C SER A 16 9.78 -3.67 4.76
N GLU A 17 10.96 -3.57 5.40
CA GLU A 17 11.12 -2.91 6.71
C GLU A 17 11.06 -1.38 6.61
N ALA A 18 11.51 -0.82 5.48
CA ALA A 18 11.47 0.62 5.21
C ALA A 18 10.04 1.15 4.99
N GLU A 19 9.06 0.24 4.89
CA GLU A 19 7.69 0.55 4.49
C GLU A 19 6.64 -0.02 5.47
N ALA A 20 7.08 -0.50 6.63
CA ALA A 20 6.19 -1.01 7.67
C ALA A 20 5.16 0.05 8.08
N THR A 21 3.89 -0.35 8.07
CA THR A 21 2.72 0.50 8.36
C THR A 21 2.52 0.70 9.85
N ALA A 22 1.98 1.86 10.22
CA ALA A 22 1.54 2.13 11.58
C ALA A 22 0.14 2.75 11.55
N GLU A 23 -0.72 2.33 12.47
CA GLU A 23 -1.99 3.00 12.69
C GLU A 23 -1.66 4.34 13.35
N VAL A 24 -1.92 5.42 12.62
CA VAL A 24 -1.82 6.76 13.20
C VAL A 24 -3.10 7.51 12.91
N ALA A 25 -3.93 7.66 13.94
CA ALA A 25 -4.91 8.72 14.00
C ALA A 25 -4.16 10.06 13.94
N GLY A 26 -4.31 10.79 12.84
CA GLY A 26 -3.55 12.00 12.59
C GLY A 26 -4.17 12.81 11.46
N VAL A 27 -4.03 14.13 11.54
CA VAL A 27 -4.54 15.08 10.55
C VAL A 27 -3.97 14.74 9.17
N LEU A 28 -4.83 14.74 8.15
CA LEU A 28 -4.41 14.61 6.75
C LEU A 28 -3.75 15.93 6.33
N PRO A 29 -2.45 15.94 5.95
CA PRO A 29 -1.80 17.15 5.48
C PRO A 29 -2.47 17.61 4.18
N GLU A 30 -2.92 18.86 4.13
CA GLU A 30 -3.59 19.44 2.96
C GLU A 30 -2.77 19.25 1.68
N ALA A 31 -1.44 19.39 1.78
CA ALA A 31 -0.50 19.19 0.68
C ALA A 31 -0.51 17.78 0.07
N LEU A 32 -1.02 16.76 0.78
CA LEU A 32 -1.02 15.37 0.34
C LEU A 32 -2.43 14.83 0.06
N THR A 33 -3.48 15.45 0.59
CA THR A 33 -4.88 14.99 0.42
C THR A 33 -5.35 15.03 -1.03
N GLY A 34 -4.72 15.86 -1.88
CA GLY A 34 -4.95 15.85 -3.33
C GLY A 34 -4.41 14.60 -4.05
N PHE A 35 -3.45 13.89 -3.47
CA PHE A 35 -2.82 12.75 -4.10
C PHE A 35 -3.50 11.42 -3.71
N ILE A 36 -4.25 10.82 -4.64
CA ILE A 36 -4.96 9.54 -4.44
C ILE A 36 -4.02 8.43 -3.95
N GLY A 37 -2.79 8.37 -4.47
CA GLY A 37 -1.80 7.37 -4.04
C GLY A 37 -1.46 7.44 -2.55
N TYR A 38 -1.44 8.65 -1.97
CA TYR A 38 -1.24 8.86 -0.54
C TYR A 38 -2.46 8.41 0.27
N LEU A 39 -3.68 8.74 -0.15
CA LEU A 39 -4.89 8.31 0.55
C LEU A 39 -5.03 6.79 0.54
N LEU A 40 -4.81 6.13 -0.60
CA LEU A 40 -4.81 4.67 -0.70
C LEU A 40 -3.75 4.04 0.21
N ARG A 41 -2.54 4.60 0.27
CA ARG A 41 -1.47 4.15 1.17
C ARG A 41 -1.91 4.21 2.63
N ARG A 42 -2.63 5.27 3.03
CA ARG A 42 -3.13 5.45 4.40
C ARG A 42 -4.27 4.50 4.74
N VAL A 43 -5.22 4.31 3.84
CA VAL A 43 -6.29 3.32 4.05
C VAL A 43 -5.69 1.92 4.15
N PHE A 44 -4.72 1.58 3.28
CA PHE A 44 -3.95 0.34 3.36
C PHE A 44 -3.22 0.17 4.70
N ALA A 45 -2.63 1.24 5.23
CA ALA A 45 -1.97 1.20 6.53
C ALA A 45 -2.94 0.91 7.68
N GLN A 46 -4.19 1.39 7.61
CA GLN A 46 -5.20 1.21 8.65
C GLN A 46 -5.62 -0.25 8.83
N PHE A 47 -5.78 -1.02 7.74
CA PHE A 47 -6.22 -2.42 7.87
C PHE A 47 -5.08 -3.44 7.92
N THR A 48 -3.87 -3.08 7.51
CA THR A 48 -2.68 -3.94 7.69
C THR A 48 -2.24 -4.00 9.14
N THR A 49 -2.55 -2.98 9.95
CA THR A 49 -2.29 -2.98 11.40
C THR A 49 -3.27 -3.83 12.19
N PHE A 50 -4.47 -4.06 11.63
CA PHE A 50 -5.51 -4.95 12.21
C PHE A 50 -5.55 -6.33 11.58
N ALA A 51 -4.67 -6.63 10.62
CA ALA A 51 -4.59 -7.96 10.05
C ALA A 51 -4.02 -8.90 11.13
N ASP A 52 -4.90 -9.61 11.82
CA ASP A 52 -4.56 -10.73 12.70
C ASP A 52 -4.10 -11.91 11.83
N GLY A 53 -2.90 -11.80 11.25
CA GLY A 53 -2.31 -12.81 10.39
C GLY A 53 -1.04 -12.30 9.68
N PRO A 54 -0.10 -13.19 9.30
CA PRO A 54 1.06 -12.81 8.50
C PRO A 54 0.62 -12.25 7.14
N GLU A 55 1.35 -11.26 6.59
CA GLU A 55 1.13 -10.65 5.26
C GLU A 55 1.04 -11.70 4.12
N ASP A 56 1.64 -12.87 4.34
CA ASP A 56 1.56 -14.04 3.46
C ASP A 56 0.13 -14.57 3.30
N ASP A 57 -0.74 -14.44 4.30
CA ASP A 57 -2.11 -14.98 4.24
C ASP A 57 -3.03 -14.18 3.29
N SER A 58 -2.82 -12.86 3.14
CA SER A 58 -3.57 -12.04 2.16
C SER A 58 -3.22 -12.39 0.72
N ARG A 59 -1.92 -12.60 0.43
CA ARG A 59 -1.45 -13.00 -0.91
C ARG A 59 -1.85 -14.44 -1.25
N ASP A 60 -1.74 -15.33 -0.26
CA ASP A 60 -2.19 -16.71 -0.39
C ASP A 60 -3.70 -16.77 -0.68
N PHE A 61 -4.51 -15.97 0.02
CA PHE A 61 -5.95 -15.85 -0.25
C PHE A 61 -6.23 -15.29 -1.65
N LEU A 62 -5.57 -14.21 -2.06
CA LEU A 62 -5.78 -13.62 -3.40
C LEU A 62 -5.50 -14.63 -4.52
N VAL A 63 -4.44 -15.43 -4.38
CA VAL A 63 -4.14 -16.50 -5.32
C VAL A 63 -5.22 -17.59 -5.30
N LEU A 64 -5.65 -18.04 -4.12
CA LEU A 64 -6.72 -19.03 -4.01
C LEU A 64 -8.05 -18.54 -4.62
N ASP A 65 -8.45 -17.30 -4.34
CA ASP A 65 -9.69 -16.71 -4.84
C ASP A 65 -9.66 -16.57 -6.37
N ALA A 66 -8.53 -16.15 -6.95
CA ALA A 66 -8.34 -16.08 -8.40
C ALA A 66 -8.45 -17.45 -9.10
N LEU A 67 -8.05 -18.54 -8.43
CA LEU A 67 -8.22 -19.91 -8.95
C LEU A 67 -9.68 -20.39 -8.94
N THR A 68 -10.62 -19.68 -8.29
CA THR A 68 -12.05 -20.04 -8.36
C THR A 68 -12.67 -19.81 -9.74
N GLY A 69 -12.08 -18.93 -10.54
CA GLY A 69 -12.51 -18.66 -11.92
C GLY A 69 -12.23 -19.81 -12.90
N GLY A 70 -11.51 -20.85 -12.47
CA GLY A 70 -11.17 -22.03 -13.26
C GLY A 70 -9.68 -22.37 -13.19
N ASP A 71 -9.29 -23.40 -13.94
CA ASP A 71 -7.90 -23.84 -14.01
C ASP A 71 -7.01 -22.80 -14.69
N TRP A 72 -5.83 -22.56 -14.11
CA TRP A 72 -4.86 -21.62 -14.65
C TRP A 72 -3.71 -22.35 -15.33
N VAL A 73 -3.58 -22.16 -16.64
CA VAL A 73 -2.60 -22.87 -17.47
C VAL A 73 -1.13 -22.45 -17.23
N SER A 74 -0.91 -21.35 -16.50
CA SER A 74 0.41 -20.80 -16.25
C SER A 74 0.45 -19.97 -14.95
N GLN A 75 1.37 -20.34 -14.06
CA GLN A 75 1.72 -19.54 -12.88
C GLN A 75 2.20 -18.14 -13.25
N LEU A 76 2.85 -17.99 -14.41
CA LEU A 76 3.34 -16.69 -14.87
C LEU A 76 2.19 -15.78 -15.30
N ASP A 77 1.17 -16.31 -15.99
CA ASP A 77 -0.02 -15.52 -16.36
C ASP A 77 -0.78 -15.09 -15.09
N LEU A 78 -0.93 -15.99 -14.12
CA LEU A 78 -1.53 -15.65 -12.83
C LEU A 78 -0.73 -14.57 -12.08
N ALA A 79 0.61 -14.68 -12.07
CA ALA A 79 1.50 -13.70 -11.46
C ALA A 79 1.37 -12.32 -12.12
N GLU A 80 1.36 -12.29 -13.45
CA GLU A 80 1.19 -11.06 -14.23
C GLU A 80 -0.16 -10.40 -13.96
N ARG A 81 -1.25 -11.17 -13.94
CA ARG A 81 -2.59 -10.63 -13.71
C ARG A 81 -2.83 -10.18 -12.27
N LEU A 82 -2.23 -10.84 -11.29
CA LEU A 82 -2.30 -10.42 -9.89
C LEU A 82 -1.23 -9.39 -9.52
N GLY A 83 -0.35 -9.02 -10.46
CA GLY A 83 0.75 -8.09 -10.19
C GLY A 83 1.76 -8.59 -9.15
N ILE A 84 1.83 -9.90 -8.94
CA ILE A 84 2.74 -10.56 -7.99
C ILE A 84 4.03 -10.90 -8.74
N ASN A 85 5.20 -10.53 -8.19
CA ASN A 85 6.46 -10.91 -8.82
C ASN A 85 6.61 -12.45 -8.84
N ARG A 86 7.17 -12.99 -9.93
CA ARG A 86 7.41 -14.42 -10.13
C ARG A 86 8.04 -15.13 -8.92
N THR A 87 9.03 -14.53 -8.28
CA THR A 87 9.72 -15.13 -7.13
C THR A 87 8.77 -15.30 -5.94
N ILE A 88 7.92 -14.30 -5.70
CA ILE A 88 6.89 -14.34 -4.65
C ILE A 88 5.80 -15.36 -5.01
N MET A 89 5.34 -15.37 -6.27
CA MET A 89 4.33 -16.32 -6.73
C MET A 89 4.78 -17.78 -6.53
N VAL A 90 6.05 -18.11 -6.82
CA VAL A 90 6.57 -19.46 -6.59
C VAL A 90 6.43 -19.83 -5.11
N GLY A 91 6.85 -18.95 -4.20
CA GLY A 91 6.72 -19.16 -2.76
C GLY A 91 5.28 -19.32 -2.29
N VAL A 92 4.36 -18.49 -2.79
CA VAL A 92 2.92 -18.58 -2.50
C VAL A 92 2.38 -19.94 -2.92
N ILE A 93 2.62 -20.36 -4.17
CA ILE A 93 2.09 -21.64 -4.66
C ILE A 93 2.73 -22.82 -3.92
N ASP A 94 4.03 -22.76 -3.59
CA ASP A 94 4.70 -23.82 -2.80
C ASP A 94 4.04 -23.99 -1.43
N ARG A 95 3.69 -22.89 -0.75
CA ARG A 95 2.96 -22.93 0.53
C ARG A 95 1.54 -23.48 0.38
N LEU A 96 0.80 -23.03 -0.63
CA LEU A 96 -0.57 -23.49 -0.89
C LEU A 96 -0.60 -24.99 -1.24
N GLU A 97 0.38 -25.47 -2.00
CA GLU A 97 0.55 -26.89 -2.32
C GLU A 97 0.91 -27.70 -1.06
N ALA A 98 1.82 -27.19 -0.21
CA ALA A 98 2.17 -27.81 1.07
C ALA A 98 0.99 -27.89 2.06
N ARG A 99 0.03 -26.96 1.96
CA ARG A 99 -1.23 -26.99 2.72
C ARG A 99 -2.33 -27.82 2.04
N HIS A 100 -2.02 -28.49 0.93
CA HIS A 100 -2.97 -29.27 0.11
C HIS A 100 -4.14 -28.45 -0.44
N GLN A 101 -3.98 -27.13 -0.62
CA GLN A 101 -5.03 -26.23 -1.11
C GLN A 101 -4.98 -26.05 -2.64
N VAL A 102 -3.79 -26.23 -3.24
CA VAL A 102 -3.58 -26.14 -4.69
C VAL A 102 -2.89 -27.39 -5.19
N LEU A 103 -3.33 -27.87 -6.36
CA LEU A 103 -2.69 -28.95 -7.10
C LEU A 103 -1.94 -28.39 -8.31
N ARG A 104 -0.70 -28.85 -8.51
CA ARG A 104 0.08 -28.62 -9.74
C ARG A 104 0.03 -29.84 -10.64
N THR A 105 -0.60 -29.72 -11.80
CA THR A 105 -0.58 -30.75 -12.84
C THR A 105 0.30 -30.31 -14.00
N ARG A 106 1.13 -31.19 -14.56
CA ARG A 106 1.92 -30.83 -15.76
C ARG A 106 0.97 -30.47 -16.91
N ASN A 107 1.19 -29.31 -17.52
CA ASN A 107 0.43 -28.91 -18.69
C ASN A 107 0.74 -29.89 -19.86
N PRO A 108 -0.27 -30.57 -20.45
CA PRO A 108 -0.07 -31.53 -21.53
C PRO A 108 0.42 -30.88 -22.82
N ASP A 109 0.01 -29.64 -23.09
CA ASP A 109 0.36 -28.86 -24.29
C ASP A 109 1.75 -28.21 -24.16
N ASN A 110 2.19 -27.96 -22.92
CA ASN A 110 3.52 -27.43 -22.63
C ASN A 110 4.06 -27.95 -21.30
N ARG A 111 4.87 -29.02 -21.34
CA ARG A 111 5.42 -29.67 -20.13
C ARG A 111 6.35 -28.80 -19.28
N ARG A 112 6.71 -27.59 -19.75
CA ARG A 112 7.47 -26.58 -18.98
C ARG A 112 6.57 -25.71 -18.10
N GLN A 113 5.25 -25.83 -18.25
CA GLN A 113 4.24 -25.14 -17.46
C GLN A 113 3.48 -26.13 -16.58
N TYR A 114 2.89 -25.60 -15.51
CA TYR A 114 1.97 -26.31 -14.64
C TYR A 114 0.61 -25.65 -14.73
N ILE A 115 -0.42 -26.48 -14.84
CA ILE A 115 -1.81 -26.12 -14.60
C ILE A 115 -2.00 -26.08 -13.08
N LEU A 116 -2.56 -24.99 -12.58
CA LEU A 116 -2.95 -24.82 -11.19
C LEU A 116 -4.47 -25.02 -11.04
N SER A 117 -4.86 -25.86 -10.09
CA SER A 117 -6.26 -26.15 -9.78
C SER A 117 -6.48 -26.15 -8.26
N LEU A 118 -7.67 -25.73 -7.81
CA LEU A 118 -8.06 -25.85 -6.40
C LEU A 118 -8.41 -27.30 -6.05
N THR A 119 -7.96 -27.73 -4.87
CA THR A 119 -8.47 -28.94 -4.20
C THR A 119 -9.79 -28.63 -3.48
N ASP A 120 -10.41 -29.63 -2.85
CA ASP A 120 -11.57 -29.41 -1.97
C ASP A 120 -11.18 -28.57 -0.74
N GLU A 121 -10.00 -28.81 -0.18
CA GLU A 121 -9.42 -28.02 0.91
C GLU A 121 -9.15 -26.58 0.48
N GLY A 122 -8.68 -26.38 -0.75
CA GLY A 122 -8.51 -25.06 -1.35
C GLY A 122 -9.83 -24.31 -1.48
N ARG A 123 -10.87 -24.98 -1.98
CA ARG A 123 -12.23 -24.40 -2.05
C ARG A 123 -12.76 -24.02 -0.67
N ALA A 124 -12.59 -24.88 0.33
CA ALA A 124 -13.01 -24.57 1.70
C ALA A 124 -12.22 -23.38 2.29
N ALA A 125 -10.92 -23.28 1.99
CA ALA A 125 -10.08 -22.17 2.41
C ALA A 125 -10.50 -20.84 1.76
N VAL A 126 -10.90 -20.86 0.49
CA VAL A 126 -11.46 -19.67 -0.17
C VAL A 126 -12.73 -19.19 0.56
N GLU A 127 -13.67 -20.09 0.86
CA GLU A 127 -14.91 -19.69 1.55
C GLU A 127 -14.66 -19.18 2.99
N ALA A 128 -13.63 -19.70 3.67
CA ALA A 128 -13.19 -19.15 4.95
C ALA A 128 -12.56 -17.76 4.78
N GLY A 129 -11.67 -17.59 3.81
CA GLY A 129 -11.01 -16.32 3.52
C GLY A 129 -11.99 -15.24 3.09
N ARG A 130 -12.97 -15.55 2.23
CA ARG A 130 -14.03 -14.62 1.82
C ARG A 130 -14.83 -14.07 2.99
N ARG A 131 -15.13 -14.91 3.99
CA ARG A 131 -15.80 -14.47 5.23
C ARG A 131 -14.91 -13.53 6.04
N ALA A 132 -13.63 -13.87 6.22
CA ALA A 132 -12.69 -13.02 6.95
C ALA A 132 -12.50 -11.66 6.25
N VAL A 133 -12.39 -11.65 4.92
CA VAL A 133 -12.30 -10.43 4.09
C VAL A 133 -13.58 -9.62 4.20
N ALA A 134 -14.76 -10.24 4.10
CA ALA A 134 -16.04 -9.54 4.26
C ALA A 134 -16.19 -8.88 5.65
N GLU A 135 -15.74 -9.54 6.72
CA GLU A 135 -15.73 -8.99 8.08
C GLU A 135 -14.76 -7.80 8.21
N ARG A 136 -13.61 -7.87 7.55
CA ARG A 136 -12.63 -6.76 7.49
C ARG A 136 -13.14 -5.60 6.66
N ASP A 137 -13.72 -5.87 5.49
CA ASP A 137 -14.36 -4.87 4.64
C ASP A 137 -15.48 -4.16 5.39
N ALA A 138 -16.36 -4.90 6.08
CA ALA A 138 -17.44 -4.32 6.87
C ALA A 138 -16.93 -3.37 7.97
N ARG A 139 -15.79 -3.70 8.60
CA ARG A 139 -15.13 -2.81 9.56
C ARG A 139 -14.50 -1.60 8.89
N LEU A 140 -13.78 -1.80 7.79
CA LEU A 140 -13.12 -0.74 7.03
C LEU A 140 -14.16 0.28 6.53
N THR A 141 -15.25 -0.20 5.95
CA THR A 141 -16.29 0.65 5.32
C THR A 141 -17.42 1.02 6.26
N ALA A 142 -17.27 0.86 7.57
CA ALA A 142 -18.32 1.13 8.55
C ALA A 142 -18.83 2.59 8.51
N ALA A 143 -18.01 3.52 8.03
CA ALA A 143 -18.36 4.94 7.87
C ALA A 143 -19.12 5.26 6.56
N LEU A 144 -19.30 4.28 5.66
CA LEU A 144 -19.92 4.45 4.34
C LEU A 144 -21.28 3.75 4.24
N SER A 145 -22.21 4.31 3.46
CA SER A 145 -23.44 3.61 3.07
C SER A 145 -23.17 2.48 2.07
N PRO A 146 -24.07 1.50 1.91
CA PRO A 146 -23.92 0.43 0.91
C PRO A 146 -23.72 0.94 -0.52
N GLU A 147 -24.39 2.03 -0.89
CA GLU A 147 -24.24 2.70 -2.19
C GLU A 147 -22.85 3.33 -2.32
N GLN A 148 -22.37 3.98 -1.26
CA GLN A 148 -21.01 4.55 -1.22
C GLN A 148 -19.94 3.46 -1.32
N VAL A 149 -20.13 2.30 -0.68
CA VAL A 149 -19.21 1.15 -0.80
C VAL A 149 -19.20 0.61 -2.23
N THR A 150 -20.37 0.41 -2.82
CA THR A 150 -20.48 -0.03 -4.22
C THR A 150 -19.76 0.94 -5.16
N ARG A 151 -19.91 2.23 -4.90
CA ARG A 151 -19.30 3.29 -5.70
C ARG A 151 -17.80 3.37 -5.52
N LEU A 152 -17.31 3.27 -4.29
CA LEU A 152 -15.89 3.15 -3.96
C LEU A 152 -15.25 1.99 -4.72
N ASN A 153 -15.83 0.79 -4.63
CA ASN A 153 -15.31 -0.41 -5.27
C ASN A 153 -15.28 -0.28 -6.79
N THR A 154 -16.31 0.35 -7.37
CA THR A 154 -16.34 0.66 -8.82
C THR A 154 -15.19 1.59 -9.22
N LEU A 155 -14.92 2.65 -8.45
CA LEU A 155 -13.84 3.60 -8.74
C LEU A 155 -12.46 2.98 -8.53
N LEU A 156 -12.26 2.21 -7.46
CA LEU A 156 -11.00 1.49 -7.21
C LEU A 156 -10.72 0.46 -8.33
N ALA A 157 -11.72 -0.30 -8.76
CA ALA A 157 -11.57 -1.27 -9.84
C ALA A 157 -11.12 -0.60 -11.15
N ARG A 158 -11.60 0.60 -11.48
CA ARG A 158 -11.16 1.36 -12.67
C ARG A 158 -9.68 1.74 -12.64
N LEU A 159 -9.06 1.81 -11.46
CA LEU A 159 -7.62 2.04 -11.34
C LEU A 159 -6.81 0.80 -11.71
N LEU A 160 -7.41 -0.39 -11.69
CA LEU A 160 -6.76 -1.66 -12.01
C LEU A 160 -6.85 -1.98 -13.52
N PRO A 161 -5.90 -2.75 -14.07
CA PRO A 161 -6.01 -3.20 -15.45
C PRO A 161 -7.22 -4.15 -15.59
N GLN A 162 -7.87 -4.13 -16.75
CA GLN A 162 -9.09 -4.91 -17.01
C GLN A 162 -8.91 -6.41 -16.70
N SER A 163 -7.72 -6.96 -16.96
CA SER A 163 -7.36 -8.35 -16.68
C SER A 163 -7.45 -8.76 -15.20
N THR A 164 -7.48 -7.77 -14.29
CA THR A 164 -7.44 -7.94 -12.84
C THR A 164 -8.76 -7.54 -12.18
N GLN A 165 -9.61 -6.75 -12.85
CA GLN A 165 -10.86 -6.22 -12.28
C GLN A 165 -11.82 -7.32 -11.83
N ASP A 166 -11.90 -8.43 -12.57
CA ASP A 166 -12.79 -9.54 -12.23
C ASP A 166 -12.21 -10.48 -11.16
N LEU A 167 -10.90 -10.43 -10.93
CA LEU A 167 -10.18 -11.33 -10.03
C LEU A 167 -10.10 -10.82 -8.59
N VAL A 168 -10.31 -9.53 -8.39
CA VAL A 168 -10.12 -8.88 -7.08
C VAL A 168 -11.48 -8.52 -6.52
N GLN A 169 -11.88 -9.22 -5.46
CA GLN A 169 -13.12 -8.96 -4.74
C GLN A 169 -12.81 -8.37 -3.35
N GLY A 170 -13.71 -7.49 -2.90
CA GLY A 170 -13.62 -6.82 -1.60
C GLY A 170 -12.90 -5.47 -1.66
N THR A 171 -13.37 -4.56 -0.81
CA THR A 171 -12.88 -3.18 -0.73
C THR A 171 -11.40 -3.14 -0.39
N GLU A 172 -10.99 -3.96 0.56
CA GLU A 172 -9.63 -4.02 1.05
C GLU A 172 -8.62 -4.41 -0.03
N HIS A 173 -8.89 -5.50 -0.77
CA HIS A 173 -7.99 -5.93 -1.84
C HIS A 173 -7.95 -4.91 -2.97
N LEU A 174 -9.08 -4.27 -3.29
CA LEU A 174 -9.11 -3.21 -4.28
C LEU A 174 -8.22 -2.02 -3.85
N VAL A 175 -8.22 -1.66 -2.56
CA VAL A 175 -7.31 -0.64 -2.01
C VAL A 175 -5.85 -1.09 -2.10
N GLU A 176 -5.53 -2.32 -1.67
CA GLU A 176 -4.18 -2.87 -1.74
C GLU A 176 -3.64 -2.87 -3.17
N GLN A 177 -4.40 -3.40 -4.12
CA GLN A 177 -4.00 -3.52 -5.52
C GLN A 177 -3.86 -2.14 -6.18
N ALA A 178 -4.80 -1.23 -5.92
CA ALA A 178 -4.73 0.13 -6.45
C ALA A 178 -3.51 0.87 -5.87
N HIS A 179 -3.26 0.73 -4.57
CA HIS A 179 -2.09 1.32 -3.91
C HIS A 179 -0.78 0.83 -4.56
N HIS A 180 -0.59 -0.49 -4.68
CA HIS A 180 0.62 -1.07 -5.26
C HIS A 180 0.81 -0.69 -6.73
N ARG A 181 -0.28 -0.62 -7.49
CA ARG A 181 -0.24 -0.21 -8.90
C ARG A 181 0.16 1.26 -9.06
N LEU A 182 -0.49 2.17 -8.35
CA LEU A 182 -0.15 3.59 -8.43
C LEU A 182 1.28 3.86 -7.98
N ARG A 183 1.75 3.15 -6.94
CA ARG A 183 3.15 3.22 -6.53
C ARG A 183 4.08 2.81 -7.68
N ARG A 184 3.84 1.66 -8.30
CA ARG A 184 4.66 1.13 -9.40
C ARG A 184 4.70 2.08 -10.60
N LEU A 185 3.55 2.59 -11.02
CA LEU A 185 3.45 3.57 -12.11
C LEU A 185 4.19 4.87 -11.78
N GLY A 186 4.12 5.34 -10.52
CA GLY A 186 4.89 6.49 -10.06
C GLY A 186 6.40 6.25 -10.08
N ASP A 187 6.85 5.08 -9.62
CA ASP A 187 8.27 4.70 -9.63
C ASP A 187 8.80 4.51 -11.07
N GLU A 188 7.99 3.97 -11.98
CA GLU A 188 8.32 3.85 -13.42
C GLU A 188 8.57 5.22 -14.06
N LYS A 189 7.78 6.24 -13.71
CA LYS A 189 7.97 7.62 -14.18
C LYS A 189 9.26 8.27 -13.66
N LEU A 190 9.76 7.79 -12.54
CA LEU A 190 11.00 8.27 -11.90
C LEU A 190 12.21 7.40 -12.24
N ALA A 191 12.05 6.38 -13.10
CA ALA A 191 13.13 5.48 -13.47
C ALA A 191 14.34 6.27 -14.01
N GLY A 192 15.53 6.01 -13.43
CA GLY A 192 16.78 6.67 -13.81
C GLY A 192 17.08 7.98 -13.10
N THR A 193 16.14 8.54 -12.31
CA THR A 193 16.38 9.77 -11.52
C THR A 193 17.06 9.50 -10.17
N GLY A 194 17.03 8.26 -9.69
CA GLY A 194 17.42 7.91 -8.32
C GLY A 194 16.35 8.19 -7.27
N LEU A 195 15.20 8.75 -7.67
CA LEU A 195 14.04 9.00 -6.83
C LEU A 195 12.98 7.89 -6.96
N ARG A 196 12.06 7.89 -6.00
CA ARG A 196 10.86 7.05 -5.96
C ARG A 196 9.65 7.91 -5.59
N VAL A 197 8.46 7.47 -5.95
CA VAL A 197 7.22 8.21 -5.67
C VAL A 197 7.00 8.37 -4.15
N ARG A 198 7.54 7.44 -3.36
CA ARG A 198 7.51 7.50 -1.88
C ARG A 198 8.24 8.73 -1.30
N HIS A 199 9.15 9.36 -2.04
CA HIS A 199 9.82 10.58 -1.62
C HIS A 199 8.91 11.81 -1.67
N TYR A 200 7.79 11.75 -2.41
CA TYR A 200 6.86 12.88 -2.52
C TYR A 200 6.33 13.34 -1.16
N GLY A 201 5.81 12.38 -0.38
CA GLY A 201 5.23 12.62 0.94
C GLY A 201 6.14 13.42 1.89
N PRO A 202 7.30 12.88 2.30
CA PRO A 202 8.19 13.56 3.24
C PRO A 202 8.69 14.91 2.70
N LEU A 203 9.01 15.02 1.41
CA LEU A 203 9.49 16.27 0.83
C LEU A 203 8.40 17.35 0.83
N SER A 204 7.17 17.01 0.44
CA SER A 204 6.02 17.93 0.47
C SER A 204 5.69 18.39 1.89
N ILE A 205 5.72 17.49 2.87
CA ILE A 205 5.48 17.83 4.28
C ILE A 205 6.53 18.83 4.79
N LEU A 206 7.81 18.57 4.51
CA LEU A 206 8.91 19.45 4.93
C LEU A 206 8.87 20.80 4.22
N ALA A 207 8.49 20.84 2.94
CA ALA A 207 8.32 22.08 2.19
C ALA A 207 7.17 22.94 2.76
N ALA A 208 6.06 22.32 3.16
CA ALA A 208 4.89 23.04 3.68
C ALA A 208 5.04 23.46 5.15
N SER A 209 5.70 22.64 5.97
CA SER A 209 5.76 22.83 7.43
C SER A 209 7.05 23.48 7.93
N GLY A 210 8.09 23.57 7.10
CA GLY A 210 9.44 23.95 7.53
C GLY A 210 10.06 22.89 8.45
N PRO A 211 11.10 23.25 9.24
CA PRO A 211 11.82 22.30 10.09
C PRO A 211 10.90 21.53 11.04
N CYS A 212 10.85 20.20 10.94
CA CYS A 212 9.94 19.38 11.77
C CYS A 212 10.60 18.10 12.32
N PRO A 213 10.13 17.57 13.47
CA PRO A 213 10.69 16.34 14.04
C PRO A 213 10.27 15.11 13.21
N GLN A 214 11.11 14.08 13.19
CA GLN A 214 10.82 12.81 12.49
C GLN A 214 9.48 12.18 12.92
N GLN A 215 9.05 12.38 14.18
CA GLN A 215 7.78 11.88 14.69
C GLN A 215 6.59 12.42 13.88
N ARG A 216 6.69 13.65 13.39
CA ARG A 216 5.65 14.25 12.54
C ARG A 216 5.57 13.55 11.19
N LEU A 217 6.71 13.24 10.58
CA LEU A 217 6.74 12.46 9.33
C LEU A 217 6.15 11.06 9.53
N ALA A 218 6.49 10.37 10.63
CA ALA A 218 5.91 9.07 10.95
C ALA A 218 4.37 9.15 11.03
N GLN A 219 3.86 10.20 11.69
CA GLN A 219 2.43 10.39 11.89
C GLN A 219 1.69 10.74 10.60
N GLU A 220 2.21 11.70 9.84
CA GLU A 220 1.56 12.18 8.62
C GLU A 220 1.65 11.15 7.47
N LEU A 221 2.73 10.37 7.41
CA LEU A 221 2.91 9.31 6.40
C LEU A 221 2.31 7.96 6.80
N ALA A 222 1.83 7.81 8.04
CA ALA A 222 1.30 6.55 8.60
C ALA A 222 2.27 5.35 8.47
N ILE A 223 3.54 5.58 8.80
CA ILE A 223 4.60 4.56 8.81
C ILE A 223 5.24 4.41 10.19
N THR A 224 5.84 3.25 10.46
CA THR A 224 6.48 2.98 11.76
C THR A 224 7.69 3.89 12.02
N GLY A 225 8.10 4.00 13.29
CA GLY A 225 9.32 4.71 13.68
C GLY A 225 10.60 4.18 13.00
N PRO A 226 10.83 2.86 12.94
CA PRO A 226 11.94 2.29 12.16
C PRO A 226 11.89 2.63 10.67
N ALA A 227 10.73 2.47 10.02
CA ALA A 227 10.54 2.84 8.61
C ALA A 227 10.83 4.33 8.36
N THR A 228 10.35 5.19 9.25
CA THR A 228 10.61 6.63 9.21
C THR A 228 12.10 6.93 9.33
N SER A 229 12.79 6.26 10.25
CA SER A 229 14.24 6.47 10.46
C SER A 229 15.04 6.09 9.22
N GLN A 230 14.73 4.95 8.59
CA GLN A 230 15.37 4.52 7.34
C GLN A 230 15.10 5.49 6.19
N LEU A 231 13.85 5.94 6.04
CA LEU A 231 13.48 6.95 5.04
C LEU A 231 14.24 8.26 5.26
N VAL A 232 14.36 8.73 6.51
CA VAL A 232 15.11 9.94 6.83
C VAL A 232 16.59 9.77 6.55
N ASP A 233 17.19 8.62 6.90
CA ASP A 233 18.59 8.33 6.58
C ASP A 233 18.81 8.35 5.06
N GLU A 234 17.91 7.74 4.27
CA GLU A 234 17.95 7.80 2.80
C GLU A 234 17.89 9.24 2.26
N LEU A 235 17.00 10.08 2.80
CA LEU A 235 16.87 11.47 2.37
C LEU A 235 18.09 12.33 2.75
N VAL A 236 18.74 12.01 3.88
CA VAL A 236 19.97 12.69 4.34
C VAL A 236 21.17 12.24 3.51
N ASP A 237 21.33 10.94 3.27
CA ASP A 237 22.40 10.38 2.45
C ASP A 237 22.29 10.83 0.99
N GLY A 238 21.05 11.01 0.49
CA GLY A 238 20.76 11.61 -0.81
C GLY A 238 20.92 13.14 -0.85
N GLY A 239 21.28 13.79 0.27
CA GLY A 239 21.49 15.24 0.36
C GLY A 239 20.23 16.08 0.22
N MET A 240 19.04 15.48 0.24
CA MET A 240 17.75 16.17 0.09
C MET A 240 17.28 16.82 1.39
N VAL A 241 17.66 16.23 2.53
CA VAL A 241 17.30 16.69 3.87
C VAL A 241 18.56 16.81 4.72
N HIS A 242 18.59 17.76 5.64
CA HIS A 242 19.61 17.79 6.68
C HIS A 242 18.98 17.75 8.08
N ARG A 243 19.74 17.21 9.04
CA ARG A 243 19.35 17.17 10.46
C ARG A 243 19.85 18.44 11.15
N GLY A 244 18.94 19.35 11.46
CA GLY A 244 19.17 20.57 12.22
C GLY A 244 18.81 20.44 13.71
N ARG A 245 18.82 21.57 14.42
CA ARG A 245 18.25 21.72 15.77
C ARG A 245 16.83 22.25 15.65
N ASP A 246 15.91 21.69 16.41
CA ASP A 246 14.53 22.21 16.47
C ASP A 246 14.53 23.67 17.00
N PRO A 247 13.84 24.60 16.30
CA PRO A 247 13.81 26.01 16.69
C PRO A 247 13.16 26.29 18.06
N HIS A 248 12.30 25.37 18.51
CA HIS A 248 11.49 25.48 19.73
C HIS A 248 12.02 24.61 20.88
N ASP A 249 12.75 23.53 20.57
CA ASP A 249 13.48 22.73 21.57
C ASP A 249 14.83 22.26 21.04
N ARG A 250 15.91 22.95 21.43
CA ARG A 250 17.29 22.65 21.01
C ARG A 250 17.77 21.23 21.35
N ARG A 251 17.05 20.48 22.18
CA ARG A 251 17.31 19.06 22.50
C ARG A 251 16.72 18.09 21.47
N ARG A 252 15.87 18.56 20.56
CA ARG A 252 15.25 17.77 19.49
C ARG A 252 15.92 18.09 18.16
N HIS A 253 16.01 17.07 17.31
CA HIS A 253 16.43 17.22 15.93
C HIS A 253 15.22 17.62 15.08
N ALA A 254 15.43 18.60 14.20
CA ALA A 254 14.48 18.95 13.15
C ALA A 254 15.06 18.56 11.79
N LEU A 255 14.18 18.14 10.89
CA LEU A 255 14.49 17.81 9.52
C LEU A 255 14.11 19.02 8.67
N GLU A 256 14.99 19.42 7.76
CA GLU A 256 14.76 20.55 6.87
C GLU A 256 15.28 20.23 5.47
N LEU A 257 14.54 20.67 4.45
CA LEU A 257 14.93 20.52 3.06
C LEU A 257 16.19 21.32 2.74
N THR A 258 17.07 20.72 1.96
CA THR A 258 18.17 21.45 1.30
C THR A 258 17.67 22.08 -0.01
N GLU A 259 18.50 22.90 -0.66
CA GLU A 259 18.24 23.37 -2.04
C GLU A 259 18.07 22.20 -3.03
N LEU A 260 18.86 21.14 -2.84
CA LEU A 260 18.71 19.91 -3.61
C LEU A 260 17.35 19.26 -3.32
N GLY A 261 16.94 19.19 -2.06
CA GLY A 261 15.62 18.67 -1.67
C GLY A 261 14.46 19.40 -2.34
N HIS A 262 14.50 20.73 -2.41
CA HIS A 262 13.50 21.51 -3.12
C HIS A 262 13.48 21.25 -4.63
N THR A 263 14.66 21.03 -5.23
CA THR A 263 14.78 20.68 -6.65
C THR A 263 14.23 19.28 -6.93
N GLN A 264 14.60 18.29 -6.11
CA GLN A 264 14.10 16.93 -6.22
C GLN A 264 12.59 16.83 -5.96
N LEU A 265 12.04 17.66 -5.05
CA LEU A 265 10.60 17.75 -4.85
C LEU A 265 9.87 18.13 -6.15
N LYS A 266 10.41 19.05 -6.95
CA LYS A 266 9.81 19.41 -8.25
C LYS A 266 9.79 18.22 -9.20
N THR A 267 10.91 17.48 -9.29
CA THR A 267 11.00 16.27 -10.12
C THR A 267 9.99 15.20 -9.70
N VAL A 268 9.84 14.95 -8.39
CA VAL A 268 8.85 13.98 -7.90
C VAL A 268 7.41 14.49 -8.10
N ALA A 269 7.17 15.79 -7.90
CA ALA A 269 5.86 16.40 -8.12
C ALA A 269 5.40 16.28 -9.59
N GLU A 270 6.30 16.48 -10.55
CA GLU A 270 5.99 16.27 -11.98
C GLU A 270 5.55 14.83 -12.27
N ALA A 271 6.17 13.83 -11.65
CA ALA A 271 5.75 12.43 -11.79
C ALA A 271 4.38 12.16 -11.14
N VAL A 272 4.11 12.79 -9.99
CA VAL A 272 2.82 12.71 -9.30
C VAL A 272 1.71 13.38 -10.13
N ASP A 273 1.98 14.53 -10.74
CA ASP A 273 1.02 15.23 -11.61
C ASP A 273 0.69 14.41 -12.86
N GLN A 274 1.70 13.80 -13.49
CA GLN A 274 1.49 12.87 -14.61
C GLN A 274 0.65 11.65 -14.20
N LEU A 275 0.89 11.10 -13.01
CA LEU A 275 0.10 9.99 -12.48
C LEU A 275 -1.33 10.42 -12.15
N ALA A 276 -1.53 11.61 -11.60
CA ALA A 276 -2.85 12.18 -11.33
C ALA A 276 -3.66 12.37 -12.63
N ALA A 277 -3.02 12.84 -13.70
CA ALA A 277 -3.66 12.93 -15.02
C ALA A 277 -4.12 11.56 -15.57
N GLU A 278 -3.32 10.51 -15.39
CA GLU A 278 -3.72 9.14 -15.75
C GLU A 278 -4.89 8.62 -14.91
N VAL A 279 -4.86 8.86 -13.59
CA VAL A 279 -5.95 8.52 -12.68
C VAL A 279 -7.24 9.23 -13.09
N SER A 280 -7.17 10.53 -13.37
CA SER A 280 -8.32 11.32 -13.84
C SER A 280 -8.90 10.75 -15.13
N ALA A 281 -8.05 10.37 -16.10
CA ALA A 281 -8.48 9.76 -17.35
C ALA A 281 -9.19 8.40 -17.14
N LEU A 282 -8.72 7.58 -16.19
CA LEU A 282 -9.33 6.28 -15.87
C LEU A 282 -10.67 6.42 -15.14
N LEU A 283 -10.79 7.39 -14.24
CA LEU A 283 -11.98 7.59 -13.43
C LEU A 283 -13.08 8.36 -14.17
N GLY A 284 -12.69 9.22 -15.11
CA GLY A 284 -13.56 10.12 -15.85
C GLY A 284 -13.98 11.35 -15.04
N PRO A 285 -14.88 12.19 -15.60
CA PRO A 285 -15.28 13.46 -14.98
C PRO A 285 -15.84 13.27 -13.56
N GLY A 286 -15.29 14.01 -12.59
CA GLY A 286 -15.72 13.98 -11.18
C GLY A 286 -15.32 12.72 -10.40
N GLY A 287 -14.84 11.66 -11.06
CA GLY A 287 -14.53 10.39 -10.40
C GLY A 287 -13.37 10.47 -9.41
N GLU A 288 -12.38 11.33 -9.66
CA GLU A 288 -11.26 11.54 -8.75
C GLU A 288 -11.69 12.28 -7.46
N GLU A 289 -12.54 13.30 -7.59
CA GLU A 289 -13.09 14.03 -6.43
C GLU A 289 -13.98 13.13 -5.58
N GLU A 290 -14.81 12.31 -6.22
CA GLU A 290 -15.65 11.32 -5.56
C GLU A 290 -14.81 10.26 -4.83
N LEU A 291 -13.80 9.69 -5.49
CA LEU A 291 -12.90 8.71 -4.88
C LEU A 291 -12.15 9.32 -3.69
N ARG A 292 -11.64 10.55 -3.84
CA ARG A 292 -10.97 11.29 -2.75
C ARG A 292 -11.90 11.44 -1.55
N GLY A 293 -13.13 11.89 -1.76
CA GLY A 293 -14.12 12.07 -0.68
C GLY A 293 -14.40 10.78 0.08
N LEU A 294 -14.59 9.68 -0.65
CA LEU A 294 -14.84 8.36 -0.06
C LEU A 294 -13.62 7.84 0.74
N LEU A 295 -12.40 7.98 0.19
CA LEU A 295 -11.18 7.58 0.89
C LEU A 295 -10.91 8.43 2.14
N VAL A 296 -11.20 9.73 2.10
CA VAL A 296 -11.10 10.60 3.28
C VAL A 296 -12.10 10.17 4.35
N GLN A 297 -13.34 9.87 3.97
CA GLN A 297 -14.37 9.39 4.90
C GLN A 297 -13.99 8.05 5.57
N LEU A 298 -13.23 7.18 4.89
CA LEU A 298 -12.68 5.95 5.50
C LEU A 298 -11.59 6.23 6.55
N LEU A 299 -10.83 7.33 6.38
CA LEU A 299 -9.73 7.72 7.26
C LEU A 299 -10.20 8.58 8.44
N GLU A 300 -11.43 9.10 8.40
CA GLU A 300 -12.02 9.79 9.53
C GLU A 300 -12.28 8.79 10.67
N PRO A 301 -12.01 9.16 11.94
CA PRO A 301 -12.41 8.34 13.06
C PRO A 301 -13.92 8.09 12.96
N ALA A 302 -14.33 6.82 12.97
CA ALA A 302 -15.74 6.45 13.03
C ALA A 302 -16.38 7.26 14.17
N HIS A 303 -17.34 8.12 13.84
CA HIS A 303 -18.03 8.92 14.84
C HIS A 303 -18.58 7.97 15.93
N PRO A 304 -18.30 8.21 17.23
CA PRO A 304 -18.92 7.45 18.30
C PRO A 304 -20.41 7.86 18.35
N GLY A 305 -21.22 7.23 17.50
CA GLY A 305 -22.53 7.75 17.14
C GLY A 305 -23.66 6.74 17.13
N VAL A 306 -23.52 5.54 17.73
CA VAL A 306 -24.68 4.63 17.95
C VAL A 306 -24.54 3.71 19.19
N ALA A 307 -23.73 4.06 20.19
CA ALA A 307 -23.56 3.23 21.39
C ALA A 307 -23.98 3.90 22.71
N GLU A 308 -25.05 4.71 22.69
CA GLU A 308 -25.73 5.18 23.91
C GLU A 308 -27.25 5.16 23.73
N THR A 309 -27.88 3.99 23.77
CA THR A 309 -29.32 3.89 24.12
C THR A 309 -29.73 2.56 24.77
N ALA A 310 -28.79 1.68 25.12
CA ALA A 310 -29.08 0.43 25.83
C ALA A 310 -28.39 0.41 27.19
N GLY A 311 -28.84 1.27 28.11
CA GLY A 311 -28.22 1.34 29.44
C GLY A 311 -28.91 2.26 30.43
N ARG A 312 -30.25 2.39 30.38
CA ARG A 312 -31.02 2.97 31.49
C ARG A 312 -32.49 2.57 31.39
N ARG A 313 -32.81 1.37 31.85
CA ARG A 313 -34.12 1.01 32.43
C ARG A 313 -33.93 -0.13 33.43
N GLY A 314 -34.45 0.07 34.64
CA GLY A 314 -34.63 -0.95 35.68
C GLY A 314 -33.64 -0.85 36.80
#